data_AF-X1SS84-F1
#
_entry.id   AF-X1SS84-F1
#
_cell.length_a   1.000
_cell.length_b   1.000
_cell.length_c   1.000
_cell.angle_alpha   90.00
_cell.angle_beta   90.00
_cell.angle_gamma   90.00
#
_symmetry.space_group_name_H-M   'P 1'
#
loop_
_entity.id
_entity.type
_entity.pdbx_description
1 polymer ?
#
loop_
_entity_poly.entity_id
_entity_poly.type
_entity_poly.pdbx_seq_one_letter_code
_entity_poly.pdbx_strand_id
1 'polypeptide(L)' 'MKDPPGPREFATTHWSLVVAAKPDEASQTRARKALEELCRAYWYPLYAFVRYRGHSSDDAQDLTQA' A
#
# COMPACT_ATOMS: atom_id res chain seq x y z
N MET A 1 12.88 1.82 19.58
CA MET A 1 13.21 2.53 18.33
C MET A 1 11.90 2.67 17.57
N LYS A 2 11.27 3.85 17.58
CA LYS A 2 10.05 4.07 16.78
C LYS A 2 10.51 4.46 15.39
N ASP A 3 10.27 3.60 14.41
CA ASP A 3 10.45 3.98 13.01
C ASP A 3 9.65 5.27 12.74
N PRO A 4 10.23 6.24 12.01
CA PRO A 4 9.48 7.42 11.65
C PRO A 4 8.24 6.99 10.85
N PRO A 5 7.07 7.59 11.10
CA PRO A 5 5.92 7.35 10.25
C PRO A 5 6.34 7.53 8.80
N GLY A 6 5.93 6.61 7.92
CA GLY A 6 6.18 6.71 6.49
C GLY A 6 5.68 8.04 5.92
N PRO A 7 6.00 8.39 4.67
CA PRO A 7 5.43 9.57 4.05
C PRO A 7 3.89 9.49 4.10
N ARG A 8 3.24 10.52 4.67
CA ARG A 8 1.77 10.64 4.73
C ARG A 8 1.15 10.96 3.36
N GLU A 9 2.00 11.25 2.38
CA GLU A 9 1.61 11.63 1.04
C GLU A 9 1.54 10.40 0.15
N PHE A 10 0.56 10.40 -0.75
CA PHE A 10 0.52 9.42 -1.82
C PHE A 10 1.68 9.69 -2.77
N ALA A 11 2.59 8.71 -2.89
CA ALA A 11 3.58 8.74 -3.95
C ALA A 11 2.87 8.83 -5.31
N THR A 12 3.55 9.42 -6.31
CA THR A 12 3.07 9.36 -7.69
C THR A 12 2.81 7.91 -8.07
N THR A 13 1.62 7.64 -8.61
CA THR A 13 1.24 6.27 -9.00
C THR A 13 2.25 5.69 -9.97
N HIS A 14 2.93 4.62 -9.53
CA HIS A 14 3.82 3.84 -10.38
C HIS A 14 2.99 2.91 -11.27
N TRP A 15 2.45 3.46 -12.36
CA TRP A 15 1.61 2.72 -13.30
C TRP A 15 2.28 1.46 -13.86
N SER A 16 3.61 1.47 -14.02
CA SER A 16 4.39 0.28 -14.42
C SER A 16 4.28 -0.86 -13.40
N LEU A 17 4.30 -0.54 -12.11
CA LEU A 17 4.13 -1.49 -11.00
C LEU A 17 2.70 -2.05 -10.95
N VAL A 18 1.70 -1.20 -11.17
CA VAL A 18 0.29 -1.61 -11.27
C VAL A 18 0.08 -2.58 -12.43
N VAL A 19 0.67 -2.29 -13.60
CA VAL A 19 0.63 -3.21 -14.75
C VAL A 19 1.38 -4.51 -14.45
N ALA A 20 2.54 -4.42 -13.81
CA ALA A 20 3.35 -5.59 -13.46
C ALA A 20 2.70 -6.49 -12.39
N ALA A 21 1.82 -5.93 -11.55
CA ALA A 21 1.08 -6.68 -10.53
C ALA A 21 -0.06 -7.53 -11.12
N LYS A 22 -0.41 -7.36 -12.39
CA LYS A 22 -1.38 -8.21 -13.09
C LYS A 22 -0.75 -9.60 -13.35
N PRO A 23 -1.26 -10.68 -12.73
CA PRO A 23 -0.68 -12.00 -12.92
C PRO A 23 -1.06 -12.60 -14.28
N ASP A 24 -0.10 -13.28 -14.90
CA ASP A 24 -0.31 -14.31 -15.93
C ASP A 24 0.50 -15.57 -15.56
N GLU A 25 0.25 -16.68 -16.27
CA GLU A 25 0.88 -17.99 -16.04
C GLU A 25 2.43 -17.91 -15.97
N ALA A 26 3.05 -17.05 -16.79
CA ALA A 26 4.51 -16.91 -16.85
C ALA A 26 5.07 -15.86 -15.87
N SER A 27 4.23 -14.96 -15.35
CA SER A 27 4.66 -13.79 -14.57
C SER A 27 4.24 -13.81 -13.10
N GLN A 28 3.62 -14.88 -12.60
CA GLN A 28 3.08 -14.97 -11.24
C GLN A 28 4.05 -14.50 -10.13
N THR A 29 5.35 -14.86 -10.22
CA THR A 29 6.35 -14.42 -9.23
C THR A 29 6.64 -12.91 -9.33
N ARG A 30 6.71 -12.37 -10.55
CA ARG A 30 6.89 -10.93 -10.78
C ARG A 30 5.67 -10.14 -10.31
N ALA A 31 4.48 -10.65 -10.62
CA ALA A 31 3.22 -10.05 -10.20
C ALA A 31 3.10 -9.98 -8.68
N ARG A 32 3.50 -11.04 -7.97
CA ARG A 32 3.48 -11.04 -6.50
C ARG A 32 4.46 -10.02 -5.90
N LYS A 33 5.67 -9.89 -6.46
CA LYS A 33 6.63 -8.86 -6.03
C LYS A 33 6.12 -7.45 -6.28
N ALA A 34 5.55 -7.20 -7.46
CA ALA A 34 4.98 -5.91 -7.80
C ALA A 34 3.80 -5.54 -6.87
N LEU A 35 2.93 -6.50 -6.56
CA LEU A 35 1.85 -6.32 -5.58
C LEU A 35 2.39 -6.01 -4.18
N GLU A 36 3.41 -6.72 -3.74
CA GLU A 36 4.05 -6.51 -2.44
C GLU A 36 4.69 -5.12 -2.33
N GLU A 37 5.33 -4.64 -3.40
CA GLU A 37 5.87 -3.28 -3.50
C GLU A 37 4.76 -2.23 -3.43
N LEU A 38 3.64 -2.44 -4.12
CA LEU A 38 2.45 -1.56 -4.02
C LEU A 38 1.91 -1.52 -2.59
N CYS A 39 1.70 -2.68 -1.96
CA CYS A 39 1.19 -2.74 -0.59
C CYS A 39 2.12 -2.00 0.38
N ARG A 40 3.44 -2.19 0.29
CA ARG A 40 4.43 -1.51 1.15
C ARG A 40 4.44 0.01 0.92
N ALA A 41 4.39 0.45 -0.33
CA ALA A 41 4.45 1.87 -0.67
C ALA A 41 3.19 2.63 -0.24
N TYR A 42 2.02 2.01 -0.36
CA TYR A 42 0.74 2.68 -0.15
C TYR A 42 0.06 2.41 1.19
N TRP A 43 0.52 1.42 1.99
CA TRP A 43 -0.10 1.11 3.29
C TRP A 43 -0.17 2.34 4.21
N TYR A 44 0.96 3.02 4.45
CA TYR A 44 0.98 4.14 5.37
C TYR A 44 0.22 5.38 4.88
N PRO A 45 0.33 5.82 3.61
CA PRO A 45 -0.51 6.88 3.05
C PRO A 45 -2.02 6.58 3.16
N LEU A 46 -2.43 5.34 2.89
CA LEU A 46 -3.83 4.90 3.04
C LEU A 46 -4.25 4.96 4.52
N TYR A 47 -3.43 4.43 5.42
CA TYR A 47 -3.70 4.45 6.86
C TYR A 47 -3.85 5.89 7.37
N ALA A 48 -2.91 6.76 7.00
CA ALA A 48 -2.93 8.18 7.37
C ALA A 48 -4.17 8.90 6.84
N PHE A 49 -4.60 8.59 5.62
CA PHE A 49 -5.83 9.13 5.04
C PHE A 49 -7.08 8.66 5.80
N VAL A 50 -7.17 7.38 6.16
CA VAL A 50 -8.29 6.85 6.95
C VAL A 50 -8.31 7.45 8.36
N ARG A 51 -7.14 7.62 9.00
CA ARG A 51 -7.01 8.35 10.27
C ARG A 51 -7.46 9.81 10.16
N TYR A 52 -7.10 10.48 9.07
CA TYR A 52 -7.53 11.85 8.78
C TYR A 52 -9.05 11.95 8.61
N ARG A 53 -9.72 10.89 8.16
CA ARG A 53 -11.19 10.82 8.05
C ARG A 53 -11.93 10.62 9.37
N GLY A 54 -11.21 10.53 10.50
CA GLY A 54 -11.79 10.45 11.84
C GLY A 54 -11.94 9.03 12.40
N HIS A 55 -11.45 8.01 11.70
CA HIS A 55 -11.45 6.63 12.19
C HIS A 55 -10.46 6.45 13.35
N SER A 56 -10.77 5.52 14.26
CA SER A 56 -9.85 5.11 15.33
C SER A 56 -8.57 4.49 14.76
N SER A 57 -7.56 4.27 15.59
CA SER A 57 -6.29 3.66 15.13
C SER A 57 -6.53 2.26 14.61
N ASP A 58 -7.42 1.56 15.29
CA ASP A 58 -7.71 0.15 15.10
C ASP A 58 -8.59 0.00 13.86
N ASP A 59 -9.65 0.81 13.74
CA ASP A 59 -10.48 0.85 12.53
C ASP A 59 -9.65 1.21 11.29
N ALA A 60 -8.71 2.15 11.41
CA ALA A 60 -7.87 2.54 10.28
C ALA A 60 -6.87 1.44 9.87
N GLN A 61 -6.40 0.66 10.83
CA GLN A 61 -5.55 -0.50 10.55
C GLN A 61 -6.36 -1.58 9.84
N ASP A 62 -7.55 -1.90 10.33
CA ASP A 62 -8.42 -2.91 9.75
C ASP A 62 -8.87 -2.53 8.33
N LEU A 63 -9.27 -1.28 8.12
CA LEU A 63 -9.67 -0.76 6.80
C LEU A 63 -8.52 -0.73 5.78
N THR A 64 -7.27 -0.80 6.22
CA THR A 64 -6.09 -0.81 5.33
C THR A 64 -5.40 -2.16 5.19
N GLN A 65 -5.91 -3.20 5.87
CA GLN A 65 -5.48 -4.59 5.69
C GLN A 65 -6.36 -5.41 4.74
N ALA A 66 -7.58 -4.95 4.41
CA ALA A 66 -8.56 -5.67 3.59
C ALA A 66 -8.23 -5.73 2.09
#